data_AF-A0A5Q3Q8B0-F1
#
_entry.id   AF-A0A5Q3Q8B0-F1
#
_cell.length_a   1.000
_cell.length_b   1.000
_cell.length_c   1.000
_cell.angle_alpha   90.00
_cell.angle_beta   90.00
_cell.angle_gamma   90.00
#
_symmetry.space_group_name_H-M   'P 1'
#
loop_
_entity.id
_entity.type
_entity.pdbx_description
1 polymer ?
#
loop_
_entity_poly.entity_id
_entity_poly.type
_entity_poly.pdbx_seq_one_letter_code
_entity_poly.pdbx_strand_id
1 'polypeptide(L)'
;MSVTLPPELSALLHETGAAWPQADEDRLCDLAASWRATAKELGQTHAQATDVAQTIVARHQGAVINAFEDYWSQVDRHLAMSVVATDQIASGLEAMAQATLSTKSSIIDVLARGHQARTELQSTSATIAVIGPLIGLLLRTLGRFLATLIRQLASTIANWFRPAFRAIGRFLQDIIEFFAEILPEPSPEPLPPPPPPPSEPTYPRDQPLPPARELIDNGTEYTDPGKRGRSLPLESEPNSVLYLRNPPENGAVSCYTVYDNNGFAVKRVDLQGRDHGGVPTPHVVDYKVNVNPETGEQHVGQINKKKPRPASSKEIP
;
A
#
# COMPACT_ATOMS: atom_id res chain seq x y z
N MET A 1 -27.77 -3.35 -7.37
CA MET A 1 -28.44 -3.11 -6.08
C MET A 1 -28.43 -4.41 -5.31
N SER A 2 -27.73 -4.45 -4.18
CA SER A 2 -27.69 -5.60 -3.29
C SER A 2 -29.11 -5.97 -2.85
N VAL A 3 -29.40 -7.28 -2.88
CA VAL A 3 -30.71 -7.80 -2.51
C VAL A 3 -30.84 -7.79 -0.98
N THR A 4 -31.92 -7.16 -0.51
CA THR A 4 -32.31 -7.13 0.90
C THR A 4 -33.49 -8.06 1.15
N LEU A 5 -33.60 -8.56 2.38
CA LEU A 5 -34.73 -9.39 2.77
C LEU A 5 -35.97 -8.50 2.97
N PRO A 6 -37.09 -8.79 2.30
CA PRO A 6 -38.34 -8.07 2.53
C PRO A 6 -38.79 -8.19 4.01
N PRO A 7 -39.20 -7.10 4.67
CA PRO A 7 -39.54 -7.10 6.11
C PRO A 7 -40.58 -8.15 6.51
N GLU A 8 -41.56 -8.40 5.63
CA GLU A 8 -42.63 -9.38 5.82
C GLU A 8 -42.14 -10.83 5.90
N LEU A 9 -40.97 -11.13 5.30
CA LEU A 9 -40.36 -12.46 5.32
C LEU A 9 -39.38 -12.66 6.48
N SER A 10 -38.96 -11.57 7.14
CA SER A 10 -37.98 -11.58 8.23
C SER A 10 -38.44 -12.42 9.43
N ALA A 11 -39.70 -12.29 9.83
CA ALA A 11 -40.28 -13.06 10.92
C ALA A 11 -40.26 -14.57 10.62
N LEU A 12 -40.63 -14.95 9.39
CA LEU A 12 -40.65 -16.35 8.98
C LEU A 12 -39.22 -16.94 8.92
N LEU A 13 -38.26 -16.17 8.42
CA LEU A 13 -36.86 -16.58 8.43
C LEU A 13 -36.37 -16.85 9.87
N HIS A 14 -36.65 -15.93 10.80
CA HIS A 14 -36.28 -16.10 12.21
C HIS A 14 -36.90 -17.35 12.83
N GLU A 15 -38.18 -17.64 12.55
CA GLU A 15 -38.87 -18.84 13.01
C GLU A 15 -38.26 -20.15 12.48
N THR A 16 -37.69 -20.13 11.26
CA THR A 16 -37.00 -21.31 10.69
C THR A 16 -35.60 -21.54 11.28
N GLY A 17 -35.03 -20.53 11.94
CA GLY A 17 -33.65 -20.55 12.44
C GLY A 17 -32.56 -20.49 11.35
N ALA A 18 -32.93 -20.26 10.09
CA ALA A 18 -31.98 -20.11 8.99
C ALA A 18 -31.39 -18.69 8.96
N ALA A 19 -30.13 -18.58 8.50
CA ALA A 19 -29.43 -17.31 8.41
C ALA A 19 -29.60 -16.64 7.03
N TRP A 20 -29.70 -15.32 7.02
CA TRP A 20 -29.63 -14.52 5.79
C TRP A 20 -28.17 -14.30 5.37
N PRO A 21 -27.80 -14.53 4.09
CA PRO A 21 -26.48 -14.16 3.58
C PRO A 21 -26.25 -12.65 3.67
N GLN A 22 -25.19 -12.22 4.35
CA GLN A 22 -24.88 -10.80 4.58
C GLN A 22 -23.98 -10.17 3.51
N ALA A 23 -23.44 -10.97 2.59
CA ALA A 23 -22.55 -10.47 1.54
C ALA A 23 -23.26 -9.43 0.67
N ASP A 24 -22.53 -8.38 0.30
CA ASP A 24 -22.98 -7.30 -0.57
C ASP A 24 -22.51 -7.59 -2.01
N GLU A 25 -23.46 -7.93 -2.88
CA GLU A 25 -23.18 -8.31 -4.27
C GLU A 25 -22.66 -7.15 -5.09
N ASP A 26 -23.14 -5.93 -4.81
CA ASP A 26 -22.69 -4.74 -5.55
C ASP A 26 -21.22 -4.48 -5.22
N ARG A 27 -20.84 -4.56 -3.94
CA ARG A 27 -19.42 -4.42 -3.54
C ARG A 27 -18.53 -5.52 -4.11
N LEU A 28 -19.03 -6.75 -4.23
CA LEU A 28 -18.29 -7.84 -4.88
C LEU A 28 -18.08 -7.55 -6.37
N CYS A 29 -19.10 -7.04 -7.06
CA CYS A 29 -18.99 -6.60 -8.45
C CYS A 29 -18.04 -5.40 -8.62
N ASP A 30 -18.12 -4.40 -7.75
CA ASP A 30 -17.24 -3.22 -7.77
C ASP A 30 -15.77 -3.61 -7.56
N LEU A 31 -15.53 -4.53 -6.62
CA LEU A 31 -14.20 -5.07 -6.38
C LEU A 31 -13.72 -5.88 -7.60
N ALA A 32 -14.58 -6.70 -8.21
CA ALA A 32 -14.25 -7.44 -9.43
C ALA A 32 -13.85 -6.51 -10.57
N ALA A 33 -14.62 -5.43 -10.78
CA ALA A 33 -14.34 -4.42 -11.79
C ALA A 33 -12.98 -3.74 -11.55
N SER A 34 -12.66 -3.45 -10.29
CA SER A 34 -11.35 -2.89 -9.91
C SER A 34 -10.20 -3.84 -10.26
N TRP A 35 -10.32 -5.12 -9.90
CA TRP A 35 -9.32 -6.14 -10.26
C TRP A 35 -9.16 -6.31 -11.77
N ARG A 36 -10.27 -6.25 -12.52
CA ARG A 36 -10.24 -6.36 -13.98
C ARG A 36 -9.61 -5.15 -14.65
N ALA A 37 -9.80 -3.96 -14.10
CA ALA A 37 -9.09 -2.75 -14.51
C ALA A 37 -7.58 -2.90 -14.28
N THR A 38 -7.18 -3.38 -13.11
CA THR A 38 -5.76 -3.66 -12.79
C THR A 38 -5.16 -4.69 -13.75
N ALA A 39 -5.86 -5.79 -14.05
CA ALA A 39 -5.39 -6.80 -15.01
C ALA A 39 -5.15 -6.19 -16.40
N LYS A 40 -6.04 -5.30 -16.84
CA LYS A 40 -5.92 -4.58 -18.10
C LYS A 40 -4.72 -3.64 -18.13
N GLU A 41 -4.52 -2.83 -17.09
CA GLU A 41 -3.38 -1.91 -16.98
C GLU A 41 -2.05 -2.66 -16.92
N LEU A 42 -2.00 -3.76 -16.17
CA LEU A 42 -0.84 -4.64 -16.10
C LEU A 42 -0.54 -5.26 -17.47
N GLY A 43 -1.56 -5.74 -18.18
CA GLY A 43 -1.40 -6.30 -19.52
C GLY A 43 -0.92 -5.26 -20.55
N GLN A 44 -1.39 -4.01 -20.46
CA GLN A 44 -0.90 -2.92 -21.30
C GLN A 44 0.57 -2.60 -21.03
N THR A 45 0.94 -2.53 -19.75
CA THR A 45 2.32 -2.26 -19.32
C THR A 45 3.26 -3.39 -19.77
N HIS A 46 2.83 -4.64 -19.59
CA HIS A 46 3.55 -5.83 -20.06
C HIS A 46 3.76 -5.81 -21.59
N ALA A 47 2.71 -5.49 -22.36
CA ALA A 47 2.82 -5.40 -23.82
C ALA A 47 3.82 -4.30 -24.27
N GLN A 48 3.79 -3.13 -23.63
CA GLN A 48 4.73 -2.04 -23.91
C GLN A 48 6.17 -2.43 -23.59
N ALA A 49 6.39 -3.06 -22.44
CA ALA A 49 7.72 -3.49 -22.04
C ALA A 49 8.28 -4.57 -22.99
N THR A 50 7.41 -5.49 -23.44
CA THR A 50 7.75 -6.53 -24.41
C THR A 50 8.15 -5.95 -25.77
N ASP A 51 7.42 -4.94 -26.26
CA ASP A 51 7.75 -4.25 -27.51
C ASP A 51 9.13 -3.55 -27.45
N VAL A 52 9.43 -2.91 -26.31
CA VAL A 52 10.74 -2.29 -26.07
C VAL A 52 11.84 -3.35 -26.04
N ALA A 53 11.65 -4.46 -25.32
CA ALA A 53 12.62 -5.54 -25.24
C ALA A 53 12.88 -6.17 -26.61
N GLN A 54 11.83 -6.45 -27.39
CA GLN A 54 11.95 -6.95 -28.76
C GLN A 54 12.69 -5.97 -29.67
N THR A 55 12.46 -4.67 -29.51
CA THR A 55 13.19 -3.63 -30.24
C THR A 55 14.70 -3.64 -29.91
N ILE A 56 15.06 -3.84 -28.64
CA ILE A 56 16.46 -3.93 -28.20
C ILE A 56 17.12 -5.18 -28.82
N VAL A 57 16.48 -6.34 -28.70
CA VAL A 57 17.00 -7.60 -29.26
C VAL A 57 17.13 -7.53 -30.78
N ALA A 58 16.17 -6.89 -31.48
CA ALA A 58 16.21 -6.77 -32.93
C ALA A 58 17.29 -5.80 -33.46
N ARG A 59 17.67 -4.77 -32.67
CA ARG A 59 18.60 -3.72 -33.11
C ARG A 59 20.04 -3.95 -32.67
N HIS A 60 20.28 -4.86 -31.74
CA HIS A 60 21.57 -5.09 -31.14
C HIS A 60 21.94 -6.57 -31.22
N GLN A 61 23.25 -6.87 -31.18
CA GLN A 61 23.77 -8.24 -31.23
C GLN A 61 24.96 -8.39 -30.29
N GLY A 62 25.16 -9.61 -29.78
CA GLY A 62 26.31 -9.95 -28.92
C GLY A 62 25.88 -10.62 -27.62
N ALA A 63 26.87 -11.12 -26.86
CA ALA A 63 26.62 -11.93 -25.66
C ALA A 63 25.74 -11.25 -24.61
N VAL A 64 25.85 -9.92 -24.44
CA VAL A 64 25.01 -9.15 -23.52
C VAL A 64 23.55 -9.10 -23.97
N ILE A 65 23.32 -8.99 -25.29
CA ILE A 65 21.96 -8.96 -25.84
C ILE A 65 21.30 -10.33 -25.73
N ASN A 66 22.05 -11.41 -25.99
CA ASN A 66 21.55 -12.77 -25.79
C ASN A 66 21.18 -13.02 -24.31
N ALA A 67 22.03 -12.60 -23.37
CA ALA A 67 21.73 -12.71 -21.94
C ALA A 67 20.51 -11.87 -21.54
N PHE A 68 20.34 -10.68 -22.12
CA PHE A 68 19.13 -9.89 -21.93
C PHE A 68 17.88 -10.57 -22.49
N GLU A 69 17.96 -11.19 -23.67
CA GLU A 69 16.84 -11.93 -24.28
C GLU A 69 16.41 -13.11 -23.40
N ASP A 70 17.38 -13.91 -22.94
CA ASP A 70 17.15 -15.04 -22.04
C ASP A 70 16.51 -14.57 -20.72
N TYR A 71 17.02 -13.48 -20.14
CA TYR A 71 16.46 -12.86 -18.94
C TYR A 71 15.04 -12.35 -19.16
N TRP A 72 14.83 -11.57 -20.22
CA TRP A 72 13.54 -10.98 -20.54
C TRP A 72 12.48 -12.05 -20.77
N SER A 73 12.83 -13.17 -21.42
CA SER A 73 11.89 -14.28 -21.67
C SER A 73 11.29 -14.86 -20.37
N GLN A 74 12.04 -14.81 -19.27
CA GLN A 74 11.56 -15.27 -17.97
C GLN A 74 10.67 -14.21 -17.32
N VAL A 75 11.10 -12.94 -17.32
CA VAL A 75 10.29 -11.81 -16.83
C VAL A 75 8.95 -11.75 -17.56
N ASP A 76 8.95 -11.87 -18.89
CA ASP A 76 7.78 -11.89 -19.75
C ASP A 76 6.76 -12.94 -19.32
N ARG A 77 7.23 -14.17 -19.05
CA ARG A 77 6.39 -15.27 -18.56
C ARG A 77 5.74 -14.95 -17.22
N HIS A 78 6.49 -14.38 -16.27
CA HIS A 78 5.97 -14.02 -14.95
C HIS A 78 4.97 -12.86 -15.03
N LEU A 79 5.20 -11.87 -15.90
CA LEU A 79 4.26 -10.78 -16.14
C LEU A 79 2.98 -11.29 -16.78
N ALA A 80 3.07 -12.14 -17.81
CA ALA A 80 1.90 -12.75 -18.44
C ALA A 80 1.06 -13.56 -17.44
N MET A 81 1.71 -14.36 -16.59
CA MET A 81 1.05 -15.10 -15.52
C MET A 81 0.42 -14.17 -14.47
N SER A 82 1.06 -13.03 -14.15
CA SER A 82 0.51 -12.02 -13.23
C SER A 82 -0.81 -11.46 -13.76
N VAL A 83 -0.87 -11.14 -15.06
CA VAL A 83 -2.08 -10.65 -15.73
C VAL A 83 -3.21 -11.68 -15.61
N VAL A 84 -2.91 -12.95 -15.91
CA VAL A 84 -3.90 -14.05 -15.81
C VAL A 84 -4.38 -14.24 -14.37
N ALA A 85 -3.49 -14.22 -13.38
CA ALA A 85 -3.86 -14.37 -11.97
C ALA A 85 -4.77 -13.22 -11.49
N THR A 86 -4.44 -11.99 -11.88
CA THR A 86 -5.22 -10.79 -11.56
C THR A 86 -6.63 -10.87 -12.17
N ASP A 87 -6.73 -11.37 -13.41
CA ASP A 87 -8.02 -11.55 -14.09
C ASP A 87 -8.87 -12.68 -13.47
N GLN A 88 -8.22 -13.75 -12.99
CA GLN A 88 -8.90 -14.82 -12.28
C GLN A 88 -9.50 -14.34 -10.96
N ILE A 89 -8.82 -13.45 -10.23
CA ILE A 89 -9.39 -12.85 -9.00
C ILE A 89 -10.69 -12.11 -9.31
N ALA A 90 -10.73 -11.32 -10.39
CA ALA A 90 -11.96 -10.64 -10.83
C ALA A 90 -13.09 -11.64 -11.13
N SER A 91 -12.79 -12.68 -11.92
CA SER A 91 -13.76 -13.73 -12.27
C SER A 91 -14.35 -14.43 -11.03
N GLY A 92 -13.54 -14.62 -9.99
CA GLY A 92 -14.00 -15.21 -8.74
C GLY A 92 -14.96 -14.35 -7.95
N LEU A 93 -14.65 -13.06 -7.87
CA LEU A 93 -15.52 -12.08 -7.21
C LEU A 93 -16.88 -11.97 -7.92
N GLU A 94 -16.90 -12.00 -9.26
CA GLU A 94 -18.15 -12.06 -10.04
C GLU A 94 -18.93 -13.36 -9.76
N ALA A 95 -18.25 -14.51 -9.74
CA ALA A 95 -18.88 -15.78 -9.40
C ALA A 95 -19.48 -15.78 -7.98
N MET A 96 -18.81 -15.16 -7.01
CA MET A 96 -19.34 -14.99 -5.65
C MET A 96 -20.56 -14.08 -5.63
N ALA A 97 -20.53 -12.95 -6.34
CA ALA A 97 -21.64 -12.02 -6.42
C ALA A 97 -22.87 -12.73 -7.01
N GLN A 98 -22.69 -13.44 -8.12
CA GLN A 98 -23.76 -14.18 -8.79
C GLN A 98 -24.31 -15.32 -7.92
N ALA A 99 -23.45 -16.08 -7.25
CA ALA A 99 -23.89 -17.16 -6.36
C ALA A 99 -24.67 -16.62 -5.16
N THR A 100 -24.22 -15.50 -4.58
CA THR A 100 -24.90 -14.84 -3.45
C THR A 100 -26.26 -14.31 -3.88
N LEU A 101 -26.32 -13.58 -5.01
CA LEU A 101 -27.56 -13.07 -5.59
C LEU A 101 -28.57 -14.18 -5.85
N SER A 102 -28.14 -15.25 -6.52
CA SER A 102 -28.98 -16.41 -6.82
C SER A 102 -29.51 -17.08 -5.55
N THR A 103 -28.68 -17.16 -4.51
CA THR A 103 -29.07 -17.76 -3.22
C THR A 103 -30.07 -16.89 -2.48
N LYS A 104 -29.83 -15.57 -2.37
CA LYS A 104 -30.77 -14.63 -1.75
C LYS A 104 -32.13 -14.64 -2.44
N SER A 105 -32.13 -14.63 -3.77
CA SER A 105 -33.37 -14.72 -4.57
C SER A 105 -34.13 -16.02 -4.28
N SER A 106 -33.41 -17.15 -4.25
CA SER A 106 -34.01 -18.46 -3.92
C SER A 106 -34.57 -18.50 -2.49
N ILE A 107 -33.90 -17.87 -1.52
CA ILE A 107 -34.39 -17.77 -0.14
C ILE A 107 -35.68 -16.95 -0.10
N ILE A 108 -35.72 -15.80 -0.77
CA ILE A 108 -36.93 -14.95 -0.85
C ILE A 108 -38.10 -15.75 -1.44
N ASP A 109 -37.90 -16.41 -2.58
CA ASP A 109 -38.94 -17.20 -3.24
C ASP A 109 -39.50 -18.32 -2.34
N VAL A 110 -38.60 -19.01 -1.63
CA VAL A 110 -38.96 -20.11 -0.73
C VAL A 110 -39.70 -19.60 0.50
N LEU A 111 -39.27 -18.48 1.09
CA LEU A 111 -39.95 -17.85 2.21
C LEU A 111 -41.33 -17.32 1.79
N ALA A 112 -41.45 -16.70 0.60
CA ALA A 112 -42.73 -16.23 0.07
C ALA A 112 -43.73 -17.39 -0.10
N ARG A 113 -43.29 -18.52 -0.69
CA ARG A 113 -44.12 -19.73 -0.78
C ARG A 113 -44.49 -20.29 0.60
N GLY A 114 -43.56 -20.31 1.55
CA GLY A 114 -43.81 -20.75 2.92
C GLY A 114 -44.81 -19.87 3.66
N HIS A 115 -44.72 -18.55 3.45
CA HIS A 115 -45.66 -17.58 4.00
C HIS A 115 -47.08 -17.82 3.46
N GLN A 116 -47.22 -17.99 2.14
CA GLN A 116 -48.51 -18.31 1.51
C GLN A 116 -49.07 -19.66 2.01
N ALA A 117 -48.26 -20.71 2.07
CA ALA A 117 -48.71 -22.00 2.59
C ALA A 117 -49.19 -21.92 4.05
N ARG A 118 -48.55 -21.07 4.87
CA ARG A 118 -48.97 -20.83 6.25
C ARG A 118 -50.32 -20.11 6.32
N THR A 119 -50.54 -19.07 5.52
CA THR A 119 -51.81 -18.33 5.51
C THR A 119 -52.96 -19.22 5.01
N GLU A 120 -52.70 -20.10 4.04
CA GLU A 120 -53.65 -21.12 3.57
C GLU A 120 -54.01 -22.11 4.69
N LEU A 121 -53.02 -22.67 5.40
CA LEU A 121 -53.26 -23.58 6.54
C LEU A 121 -54.07 -22.92 7.67
N GLN A 122 -53.80 -21.64 7.94
CA GLN A 122 -54.54 -20.87 8.96
C GLN A 122 -56.00 -20.60 8.56
N SER A 123 -56.28 -20.47 7.26
CA SER A 123 -57.64 -20.21 6.77
C SER A 123 -58.48 -21.47 6.53
N THR A 124 -57.85 -22.63 6.30
CA THR A 124 -58.55 -23.89 5.99
C THR A 124 -58.81 -24.79 7.21
N SER A 125 -58.05 -24.65 8.29
CA SER A 125 -58.14 -25.57 9.43
C SER A 125 -59.01 -25.00 10.55
N ALA A 126 -60.21 -25.54 10.75
CA ALA A 126 -61.16 -25.10 11.77
C ALA A 126 -60.78 -25.51 13.21
N THR A 127 -59.79 -26.40 13.39
CA THR A 127 -59.42 -26.94 14.71
C THR A 127 -57.98 -26.58 15.07
N ILE A 128 -57.82 -25.76 16.11
CA ILE A 128 -56.53 -25.23 16.60
C ILE A 128 -55.52 -26.36 16.91
N ALA A 129 -55.98 -27.54 17.35
CA ALA A 129 -55.13 -28.66 17.74
C ALA A 129 -54.29 -29.27 16.59
N VAL A 130 -54.73 -29.16 15.33
CA VAL A 130 -54.04 -29.75 14.17
C VAL A 130 -53.11 -28.74 13.48
N ILE A 131 -53.41 -27.44 13.63
CA ILE A 131 -52.68 -26.33 12.97
C ILE A 131 -51.23 -26.24 13.46
N GLY A 132 -51.03 -26.25 14.79
CA GLY A 132 -49.71 -26.11 15.40
C GLY A 132 -48.68 -27.14 14.90
N PRO A 133 -49.00 -28.45 14.94
CA PRO A 133 -48.13 -29.49 14.41
C PRO A 133 -47.79 -29.34 12.92
N LEU A 134 -48.76 -28.95 12.08
CA LEU A 134 -48.54 -28.76 10.64
C LEU A 134 -47.63 -27.55 10.34
N ILE A 135 -47.84 -26.43 11.03
CA ILE A 135 -46.95 -25.26 10.95
C ILE A 135 -45.55 -25.65 11.43
N GLY A 136 -45.43 -26.41 12.52
CA GLY A 136 -44.14 -26.91 13.01
C GLY A 136 -43.41 -27.80 12.00
N LEU A 137 -44.13 -28.67 11.28
CA LEU A 137 -43.56 -29.49 10.21
C LEU A 137 -43.08 -28.62 9.05
N LEU A 138 -43.89 -27.66 8.61
CA LEU A 138 -43.56 -26.70 7.55
C LEU A 138 -42.28 -25.92 7.88
N LEU A 139 -42.19 -25.33 9.08
CA LEU A 139 -41.01 -24.59 9.53
C LEU A 139 -39.75 -25.45 9.53
N ARG A 140 -39.85 -26.71 9.98
CA ARG A 140 -38.71 -27.65 9.97
C ARG A 140 -38.28 -28.05 8.57
N THR A 141 -39.22 -28.26 7.63
CA THR A 141 -38.89 -28.56 6.24
C THR A 141 -38.27 -27.35 5.54
N LEU A 142 -38.82 -26.16 5.79
CA LEU A 142 -38.36 -24.89 5.26
C LEU A 142 -36.94 -24.59 5.74
N GLY A 143 -36.69 -24.68 7.04
CA GLY A 143 -35.36 -24.49 7.62
C GLY A 143 -34.31 -25.46 7.05
N ARG A 144 -34.67 -26.74 6.84
CA ARG A 144 -33.78 -27.72 6.20
C ARG A 144 -33.44 -27.35 4.74
N PHE A 145 -34.42 -26.85 3.99
CA PHE A 145 -34.20 -26.41 2.62
C PHE A 145 -33.30 -25.18 2.57
N LEU A 146 -33.58 -24.17 3.39
CA LEU A 146 -32.78 -22.95 3.49
C LEU A 146 -31.34 -23.25 3.92
N ALA A 147 -31.13 -24.13 4.90
CA ALA A 147 -29.80 -24.58 5.29
C ALA A 147 -29.06 -25.32 4.17
N THR A 148 -29.78 -25.96 3.25
CA THR A 148 -29.18 -26.61 2.07
C THR A 148 -28.74 -25.59 1.03
N LEU A 149 -29.55 -24.56 0.76
CA LEU A 149 -29.16 -23.45 -0.11
C LEU A 149 -27.90 -22.72 0.41
N ILE A 150 -27.83 -22.44 1.71
CA ILE A 150 -26.65 -21.79 2.32
C ILE A 150 -25.41 -22.68 2.20
N ARG A 151 -25.55 -23.98 2.45
CA ARG A 151 -24.44 -24.94 2.27
C ARG A 151 -24.01 -25.04 0.81
N GLN A 152 -24.95 -25.00 -0.13
CA GLN A 152 -24.66 -24.99 -1.56
C GLN A 152 -23.90 -23.73 -1.97
N LEU A 153 -24.30 -22.55 -1.46
CA LEU A 153 -23.56 -21.30 -1.64
C LEU A 153 -22.12 -21.42 -1.13
N ALA A 154 -21.95 -21.85 0.12
CA ALA A 154 -20.63 -22.05 0.71
C ALA A 154 -19.77 -23.04 -0.10
N SER A 155 -20.37 -24.13 -0.58
CA SER A 155 -19.68 -25.12 -1.42
C SER A 155 -19.29 -24.56 -2.78
N THR A 156 -20.13 -23.74 -3.40
CA THR A 156 -19.87 -23.12 -4.70
C THR A 156 -18.71 -22.15 -4.60
N ILE A 157 -18.71 -21.32 -3.56
CA ILE A 157 -17.60 -20.42 -3.24
C ILE A 157 -16.33 -21.24 -2.96
N ALA A 158 -16.40 -22.25 -2.10
CA ALA A 158 -15.23 -23.07 -1.74
C ALA A 158 -14.64 -23.84 -2.94
N ASN A 159 -15.48 -24.34 -3.85
CA ASN A 159 -15.06 -25.06 -5.04
C ASN A 159 -14.32 -24.14 -6.03
N TRP A 160 -14.62 -22.85 -6.04
CA TRP A 160 -13.87 -21.87 -6.82
C TRP A 160 -12.57 -21.46 -6.11
N PHE A 161 -12.66 -21.09 -4.83
CA PHE A 161 -11.52 -20.57 -4.05
C PHE A 161 -10.40 -21.59 -3.87
N ARG A 162 -10.71 -22.85 -3.60
CA ARG A 162 -9.69 -23.89 -3.32
C ARG A 162 -8.70 -24.09 -4.46
N PRO A 163 -9.11 -24.33 -5.72
CA PRO A 163 -8.16 -24.45 -6.82
C PRO A 163 -7.50 -23.11 -7.16
N ALA A 164 -8.26 -22.00 -7.14
CA ALA A 164 -7.74 -20.67 -7.46
C ALA A 164 -6.65 -20.21 -6.49
N PHE A 165 -6.86 -20.31 -5.17
CA PHE A 165 -5.85 -19.94 -4.16
C PHE A 165 -4.61 -20.81 -4.22
N ARG A 166 -4.76 -22.11 -4.54
CA ARG A 166 -3.59 -22.98 -4.74
C ARG A 166 -2.80 -22.57 -5.97
N ALA A 167 -3.48 -22.19 -7.05
CA ALA A 167 -2.82 -21.71 -8.27
C ALA A 167 -2.11 -20.38 -8.02
N ILE A 168 -2.79 -19.40 -7.43
CA ILE A 168 -2.21 -18.09 -7.07
C ILE A 168 -1.06 -18.25 -6.07
N GLY A 169 -1.23 -19.11 -5.04
CA GLY A 169 -0.19 -19.35 -4.04
C GLY A 169 1.08 -19.96 -4.64
N ARG A 170 0.94 -20.98 -5.52
CA ARG A 170 2.08 -21.52 -6.27
C ARG A 170 2.74 -20.46 -7.13
N PHE A 171 1.93 -19.66 -7.83
CA PHE A 171 2.43 -18.59 -8.67
C PHE A 171 3.22 -17.52 -7.89
N LEU A 172 2.70 -17.08 -6.73
CA LEU A 172 3.43 -16.16 -5.85
C LEU A 172 4.74 -16.76 -5.37
N GLN A 173 4.74 -18.06 -5.07
CA GLN A 173 5.96 -18.77 -4.70
C GLN A 173 6.95 -18.81 -5.87
N ASP A 174 6.50 -19.13 -7.09
CA ASP A 174 7.34 -19.13 -8.29
C ASP A 174 7.93 -17.73 -8.55
N ILE A 175 7.17 -16.65 -8.34
CA ILE A 175 7.67 -15.28 -8.42
C ILE A 175 8.74 -15.00 -7.36
N ILE A 176 8.47 -15.38 -6.10
CA ILE A 176 9.40 -15.15 -4.99
C ILE A 176 10.71 -15.89 -5.25
N GLU A 177 10.63 -17.17 -5.68
CA GLU A 177 11.79 -17.99 -6.03
C GLU A 177 12.56 -17.38 -7.20
N PHE A 178 11.86 -16.93 -8.25
CA PHE A 178 12.46 -16.22 -9.39
C PHE A 178 13.22 -14.96 -8.98
N PHE A 179 12.60 -14.09 -8.16
CA PHE A 179 13.29 -12.89 -7.68
C PHE A 179 14.42 -13.22 -6.72
N ALA A 180 14.31 -14.26 -5.90
CA ALA A 180 15.39 -14.72 -5.04
C ALA A 180 16.57 -15.31 -5.85
N GLU A 181 16.32 -15.88 -7.03
CA GLU A 181 17.35 -16.39 -7.94
C GLU A 181 18.05 -15.27 -8.72
N ILE A 182 17.30 -14.26 -9.18
CA ILE A 182 17.83 -13.12 -9.96
C ILE A 182 18.50 -12.07 -9.07
N LEU A 183 17.94 -11.86 -7.89
CA LEU A 183 18.48 -11.00 -6.86
C LEU A 183 18.86 -11.92 -5.69
N PRO A 184 19.91 -12.74 -5.82
CA PRO A 184 20.40 -13.48 -4.68
C PRO A 184 20.67 -12.45 -3.58
N GLU A 185 20.11 -12.69 -2.39
CA GLU A 185 20.64 -11.99 -1.23
C GLU A 185 22.16 -12.22 -1.26
N PRO A 186 22.97 -11.15 -1.09
CA PRO A 186 24.41 -11.29 -1.15
C PRO A 186 24.80 -12.41 -0.17
N SER A 187 25.28 -13.53 -0.73
CA SER A 187 25.80 -14.63 0.09
C SER A 187 26.83 -14.02 1.02
N PRO A 188 26.80 -14.33 2.34
CA PRO A 188 27.83 -13.87 3.24
C PRO A 188 29.10 -14.67 2.92
N GLU A 189 29.83 -14.26 1.88
CA GLU A 189 31.25 -14.60 1.78
C GLU A 189 31.89 -14.18 3.11
N PRO A 190 32.76 -15.00 3.73
CA PRO A 190 33.57 -14.53 4.83
C PRO A 190 34.40 -13.38 4.27
N LEU A 191 34.03 -12.16 4.65
CA LEU A 191 34.67 -10.95 4.17
C LEU A 191 36.19 -11.09 4.41
N PRO A 192 37.06 -10.89 3.39
CA PRO A 192 38.42 -10.45 3.71
C PRO A 192 38.28 -9.24 4.65
N PRO A 193 39.14 -9.11 5.69
CA PRO A 193 39.01 -8.03 6.68
C PRO A 193 38.82 -6.72 5.93
N PRO A 194 37.75 -5.96 6.20
CA PRO A 194 37.33 -4.88 5.33
C PRO A 194 38.47 -3.86 5.22
N PRO A 195 38.87 -3.43 4.01
CA PRO A 195 39.40 -2.08 3.90
C PRO A 195 38.32 -1.13 4.45
N PRO A 196 38.67 -0.10 5.23
CA PRO A 196 37.67 0.79 5.84
C PRO A 196 36.71 1.31 4.76
N PRO A 197 35.38 1.31 5.00
CA PRO A 197 34.43 1.84 4.02
C PRO A 197 34.82 3.29 3.68
N PRO A 198 34.48 3.80 2.46
CA PRO A 198 34.27 5.24 2.34
C PRO A 198 33.14 5.55 3.32
N SER A 199 33.48 6.19 4.43
CA SER A 199 32.56 6.51 5.51
C SER A 199 31.35 7.25 4.93
N GLU A 200 30.14 6.69 5.07
CA GLU A 200 28.93 7.52 5.02
C GLU A 200 29.20 8.73 5.93
N PRO A 201 29.02 9.97 5.44
CA PRO A 201 29.42 11.12 6.21
C PRO A 201 28.54 11.19 7.45
N THR A 202 29.12 10.88 8.61
CA THR A 202 28.46 11.11 9.89
C THR A 202 28.67 12.55 10.29
N TYR A 203 27.64 13.19 10.85
CA TYR A 203 27.74 14.57 11.35
C TYR A 203 27.50 14.65 12.85
N PRO A 204 28.36 14.04 13.70
CA PRO A 204 28.23 14.18 15.15
C PRO A 204 28.35 15.65 15.54
N ARG A 205 27.45 16.11 16.42
CA ARG A 205 27.38 17.51 16.86
C ARG A 205 28.69 18.05 17.46
N ASP A 206 29.49 17.16 18.03
CA ASP A 206 30.74 17.49 18.73
C ASP A 206 32.00 17.29 17.87
N GLN A 207 31.84 17.02 16.57
CA GLN A 207 32.95 16.82 15.64
C GLN A 207 33.03 17.94 14.59
N PRO A 208 34.24 18.25 14.08
CA PRO A 208 34.40 19.20 12.97
C PRO A 208 33.65 18.70 11.74
N LEU A 209 32.80 19.57 11.18
CA LEU A 209 32.08 19.26 9.95
C LEU A 209 32.98 19.47 8.70
N PRO A 210 32.75 18.71 7.62
CA PRO A 210 33.38 18.94 6.32
C PRO A 210 33.16 20.38 5.79
N PRO A 211 33.98 20.82 4.81
CA PRO A 211 33.77 22.11 4.14
C PRO A 211 32.41 22.20 3.44
N ALA A 212 31.90 23.42 3.29
CA ALA A 212 30.57 23.68 2.75
C ALA A 212 30.33 23.11 1.36
N ARG A 213 31.33 23.17 0.47
CA ARG A 213 31.23 22.59 -0.88
C ARG A 213 30.92 21.09 -0.80
N GLU A 214 31.67 20.34 0.01
CA GLU A 214 31.46 18.90 0.18
C GLU A 214 30.11 18.58 0.83
N LEU A 215 29.68 19.38 1.81
CA LEU A 215 28.37 19.23 2.45
C LEU A 215 27.22 19.45 1.46
N ILE A 216 27.33 20.43 0.57
CA ILE A 216 26.30 20.76 -0.42
C ILE A 216 26.30 19.78 -1.57
N ASP A 217 27.48 19.35 -2.06
CA ASP A 217 27.62 18.39 -3.16
C ASP A 217 26.99 17.03 -2.78
N ASN A 218 27.07 16.65 -1.50
CA ASN A 218 26.41 15.46 -0.94
C ASN A 218 25.02 15.73 -0.35
N GLY A 219 24.54 16.97 -0.41
CA GLY A 219 23.27 17.39 0.17
C GLY A 219 22.09 17.20 -0.77
N THR A 220 20.89 17.23 -0.21
CA THR A 220 19.64 17.17 -0.98
C THR A 220 19.00 18.57 -1.06
N GLU A 221 18.54 18.94 -2.26
CA GLU A 221 17.78 20.19 -2.44
C GLU A 221 16.41 20.09 -1.76
N TYR A 222 16.14 21.00 -0.83
CA TYR A 222 14.86 21.04 -0.13
C TYR A 222 13.80 21.74 -0.97
N THR A 223 12.74 21.01 -1.32
CA THR A 223 11.58 21.55 -2.04
C THR A 223 10.32 21.31 -1.21
N ASP A 224 9.67 22.38 -0.74
CA ASP A 224 8.39 22.29 -0.02
C ASP A 224 7.33 23.09 -0.81
N PRO A 225 6.34 22.40 -1.43
CA PRO A 225 5.31 23.06 -2.24
C PRO A 225 4.27 23.84 -1.41
N GLY A 226 4.21 23.66 -0.08
CA GLY A 226 3.16 24.21 0.78
C GLY A 226 3.54 25.46 1.59
N LYS A 227 4.84 25.77 1.75
CA LYS A 227 5.32 26.93 2.52
C LYS A 227 6.05 27.92 1.64
N ARG A 228 5.46 29.12 1.44
CA ARG A 228 6.20 30.30 0.96
C ARG A 228 7.15 30.79 2.06
N GLY A 229 8.29 30.13 2.22
CA GLY A 229 9.28 30.49 3.24
C GLY A 229 10.63 29.81 3.06
N ARG A 230 11.70 30.60 3.21
CA ARG A 230 13.12 30.20 3.08
C ARG A 230 13.67 29.42 4.29
N SER A 231 12.85 28.61 4.96
CA SER A 231 13.27 27.96 6.23
C SER A 231 13.37 26.45 6.06
N LEU A 232 14.60 25.94 6.18
CA LEU A 232 14.88 24.52 6.35
C LEU A 232 14.30 24.02 7.70
N PRO A 233 13.87 22.75 7.79
CA PRO A 233 13.32 22.19 9.02
C PRO A 233 14.41 22.02 10.09
N LEU A 234 14.01 21.94 11.36
CA LEU A 234 14.94 21.68 12.48
C LEU A 234 15.25 20.19 12.66
N GLU A 235 14.49 19.33 12.01
CA GLU A 235 14.60 17.88 12.05
C GLU A 235 14.49 17.33 10.63
N SER A 236 15.29 16.32 10.29
CA SER A 236 15.32 15.65 8.98
C SER A 236 15.93 14.25 9.10
N GLU A 237 16.27 13.62 7.98
CA GLU A 237 16.93 12.32 7.96
C GLU A 237 18.26 12.38 8.73
N PRO A 238 18.61 11.35 9.51
CA PRO A 238 19.91 11.25 10.17
C PRO A 238 21.09 11.40 9.21
N ASN A 239 22.15 12.07 9.66
CA ASN A 239 23.39 12.28 8.89
C ASN A 239 23.15 12.88 7.49
N SER A 240 22.21 13.81 7.38
CA SER A 240 21.85 14.45 6.11
C SER A 240 22.27 15.92 6.04
N VAL A 241 22.31 16.44 4.82
CA VAL A 241 22.41 17.88 4.55
C VAL A 241 21.27 18.27 3.64
N LEU A 242 20.55 19.33 4.01
CA LEU A 242 19.56 19.96 3.15
C LEU A 242 20.02 21.34 2.74
N TYR A 243 19.79 21.73 1.48
CA TYR A 243 20.07 23.07 1.00
C TYR A 243 18.90 23.68 0.25
N LEU A 244 18.85 25.02 0.23
CA LEU A 244 17.89 25.81 -0.52
C LEU A 244 18.61 26.62 -1.59
N ARG A 245 17.99 26.74 -2.76
CA ARG A 245 18.38 27.72 -3.79
C ARG A 245 17.40 28.89 -3.76
N ASN A 246 17.87 30.08 -4.15
CA ASN A 246 16.99 31.24 -4.37
C ASN A 246 16.54 31.28 -5.85
N PRO A 247 15.29 30.93 -6.18
CA PRO A 247 14.68 31.40 -7.42
C PRO A 247 14.23 32.87 -7.25
N PRO A 248 14.44 33.78 -8.22
CA PRO A 248 14.85 33.55 -9.62
C PRO A 248 16.25 34.07 -10.02
N GLU A 249 17.11 34.50 -9.08
CA GLU A 249 18.23 35.40 -9.44
C GLU A 249 19.52 34.75 -9.96
N ASN A 250 19.79 33.46 -9.74
CA ASN A 250 20.99 32.79 -10.30
C ASN A 250 21.07 31.26 -10.08
N GLY A 251 20.13 30.64 -9.36
CA GLY A 251 20.22 29.22 -8.99
C GLY A 251 21.30 28.91 -7.95
N ALA A 252 21.91 29.92 -7.33
CA ALA A 252 22.89 29.73 -6.27
C ALA A 252 22.21 29.25 -4.97
N VAL A 253 22.96 28.47 -4.18
CA VAL A 253 22.53 28.04 -2.85
C VAL A 253 22.45 29.25 -1.93
N SER A 254 21.27 29.46 -1.34
CA SER A 254 21.00 30.56 -0.42
C SER A 254 21.32 30.20 1.02
N CYS A 255 21.10 28.94 1.41
CA CYS A 255 21.46 28.40 2.72
C CYS A 255 21.49 26.87 2.71
N TYR A 256 22.14 26.28 3.72
CA TYR A 256 22.13 24.83 3.98
C TYR A 256 22.10 24.54 5.48
N THR A 257 21.55 23.38 5.86
CA THR A 257 21.50 22.85 7.24
C THR A 257 22.09 21.45 7.26
N VAL A 258 22.90 21.18 8.29
CA VAL A 258 23.47 19.84 8.57
C VAL A 258 22.71 19.20 9.72
N TYR A 259 22.37 17.91 9.60
CA TYR A 259 21.63 17.13 10.60
C TYR A 259 22.51 16.03 11.19
N ASP A 260 22.45 15.84 12.51
CA ASP A 260 23.24 14.83 13.21
C ASP A 260 22.69 13.40 13.04
N ASN A 261 23.32 12.43 13.71
CA ASN A 261 22.95 11.02 13.69
C ASN A 261 21.54 10.72 14.26
N ASN A 262 20.88 11.70 14.89
CA ASN A 262 19.49 11.59 15.33
C ASN A 262 18.53 12.39 14.44
N GLY A 263 19.03 13.01 13.37
CA GLY A 263 18.23 13.85 12.48
C GLY A 263 18.01 15.27 13.00
N PHE A 264 18.72 15.71 14.04
CA PHE A 264 18.56 17.06 14.61
C PHE A 264 19.52 18.06 13.98
N ALA A 265 19.03 19.27 13.67
CA ALA A 265 19.86 20.31 13.07
C ALA A 265 21.06 20.64 13.98
N VAL A 266 22.26 20.61 13.40
CA VAL A 266 23.54 20.97 14.05
C VAL A 266 23.80 22.46 13.87
N LYS A 267 23.80 22.90 12.61
CA LYS A 267 23.96 24.30 12.22
C LYS A 267 23.23 24.58 10.92
N ARG A 268 22.78 25.82 10.75
CA ARG A 268 22.35 26.36 9.46
C ARG A 268 23.29 27.48 9.05
N VAL A 269 23.74 27.45 7.81
CA VAL A 269 24.57 28.50 7.23
C VAL A 269 23.76 29.24 6.17
N ASP A 270 23.52 30.52 6.44
CA ASP A 270 22.82 31.43 5.53
C ASP A 270 23.88 32.15 4.68
N LEU A 271 23.99 31.77 3.41
CA LEU A 271 24.99 32.29 2.45
C LEU A 271 24.53 33.60 1.81
N GLN A 272 23.23 33.74 1.62
CA GLN A 272 22.60 34.93 1.06
C GLN A 272 21.36 35.30 1.86
N GLY A 273 21.04 36.58 1.95
CA GLY A 273 19.81 37.04 2.57
C GLY A 273 19.99 38.32 3.37
N ARG A 274 19.07 38.54 4.31
CA ARG A 274 19.13 39.68 5.22
C ARG A 274 20.02 39.36 6.41
N ASP A 275 20.61 40.40 6.97
CA ASP A 275 21.31 40.35 8.25
C ASP A 275 20.40 39.77 9.35
N HIS A 276 21.00 38.98 10.23
CA HIS A 276 20.32 38.39 11.37
C HIS A 276 21.04 38.78 12.64
N GLY A 277 20.33 39.43 13.57
CA GLY A 277 20.92 39.82 14.86
C GLY A 277 22.07 40.82 14.75
N GLY A 278 22.11 41.60 13.65
CA GLY A 278 23.19 42.54 13.33
C GLY A 278 24.44 41.90 12.72
N VAL A 279 24.37 40.63 12.29
CA VAL A 279 25.45 39.95 11.58
C VAL A 279 25.05 39.77 10.10
N PRO A 280 25.84 40.30 9.14
CA PRO A 280 25.55 40.16 7.73
C PRO A 280 25.76 38.73 7.24
N THR A 281 25.04 38.31 6.20
CA THR A 281 25.34 37.05 5.49
C THR A 281 26.67 37.17 4.72
N PRO A 282 27.52 36.12 4.66
CA PRO A 282 27.27 34.78 5.18
C PRO A 282 27.39 34.66 6.72
N HIS A 283 26.40 34.06 7.37
CA HIS A 283 26.39 33.83 8.82
C HIS A 283 25.87 32.43 9.19
N VAL A 284 26.13 32.01 10.43
CA VAL A 284 25.82 30.68 10.95
C VAL A 284 24.93 30.77 12.18
N VAL A 285 23.86 29.99 12.17
CA VAL A 285 22.99 29.72 13.30
C VAL A 285 23.35 28.34 13.84
N ASP A 286 23.95 28.30 15.02
CA ASP A 286 24.26 27.05 15.71
C ASP A 286 23.06 26.59 16.57
N TYR A 287 22.76 25.30 16.56
CA TYR A 287 21.65 24.68 17.28
C TYR A 287 22.16 23.78 18.40
N LYS A 288 21.30 23.56 19.39
CA LYS A 288 21.45 22.60 20.48
C LYS A 288 20.18 21.79 20.65
N VAL A 289 20.32 20.58 21.17
CA VAL A 289 19.19 19.77 21.63
C VAL A 289 18.94 20.08 23.10
N ASN A 290 17.71 20.41 23.45
CA ASN A 290 17.27 20.56 24.84
C ASN A 290 16.44 19.33 25.18
N VAL A 291 16.69 18.76 26.36
CA VAL A 291 15.95 17.59 26.85
C VAL A 291 15.06 18.03 27.99
N ASN A 292 13.77 17.72 27.94
CA ASN A 292 12.86 17.90 29.05
C ASN A 292 13.23 16.89 30.15
N PRO A 293 13.64 17.34 31.35
CA PRO A 293 14.10 16.43 32.40
C PRO A 293 12.99 15.55 32.99
N GLU A 294 11.72 15.91 32.82
CA GLU A 294 10.57 15.17 33.36
C GLU A 294 10.06 14.11 32.38
N THR A 295 10.04 14.43 31.08
CA THR A 295 9.47 13.56 30.04
C THR A 295 10.52 12.85 29.18
N GLY A 296 11.77 13.31 29.20
CA GLY A 296 12.82 12.85 28.29
C GLY A 296 12.70 13.35 26.85
N GLU A 297 11.68 14.17 26.55
CA GLU A 297 11.41 14.69 25.21
C GLU A 297 12.52 15.65 24.75
N GLN A 298 12.95 15.51 23.50
CA GLN A 298 14.05 16.29 22.93
C GLN A 298 13.52 17.34 21.96
N HIS A 299 14.03 18.57 22.06
CA HIS A 299 13.67 19.67 21.17
C HIS A 299 14.89 20.44 20.70
N VAL A 300 14.97 20.67 19.39
CA VAL A 300 16.02 21.48 18.78
C VAL A 300 15.76 22.98 19.01
N GLY A 301 16.75 23.68 19.57
CA GLY A 301 16.70 25.12 19.80
C GLY A 301 18.01 25.80 19.42
N GLN A 302 17.97 27.08 19.05
CA GLN A 302 19.18 27.84 18.76
C GLN A 302 20.02 28.05 20.02
N ILE A 303 21.35 27.94 19.90
CA ILE A 303 22.29 28.21 21.00
C ILE A 303 22.19 29.68 21.44
N ASN A 304 22.14 30.60 20.48
CA ASN A 304 21.97 32.03 20.73
C ASN A 304 20.87 32.63 19.87
N LYS A 305 19.66 32.76 20.45
CA LYS A 305 18.46 33.26 19.75
C LYS A 305 18.58 34.69 19.19
N LYS A 306 19.57 35.48 19.62
CA LYS A 306 19.68 36.90 19.25
C LYS A 306 20.86 37.25 18.36
N LYS A 307 21.89 36.40 18.30
CA LYS A 307 23.14 36.71 17.57
C LYS A 307 23.71 35.43 16.95
N PRO A 308 23.48 35.17 15.65
CA PRO A 308 24.31 34.23 14.90
C PRO A 308 25.76 34.74 14.86
N ARG A 309 26.67 33.90 14.39
CA ARG A 309 28.08 34.27 14.19
C ARG A 309 28.39 34.42 12.70
N PRO A 310 29.39 35.22 12.31
CA PRO A 310 29.89 35.21 10.93
C PRO A 310 30.29 33.79 10.50
N ALA A 311 30.06 33.46 9.23
CA ALA A 311 30.52 32.19 8.67
C ALA A 311 32.03 32.20 8.49
N SER A 312 32.68 31.07 8.81
CA SER A 312 34.09 30.87 8.51
C SER A 312 34.31 30.55 7.03
N SER A 313 35.55 30.62 6.55
CA SER A 313 35.89 30.27 5.16
C SER A 313 35.55 28.82 4.80
N LYS A 314 35.56 27.90 5.77
CA LYS A 314 35.16 26.50 5.55
C LYS A 314 33.65 26.33 5.41
N GLU A 315 32.86 27.32 5.82
CA GLU A 315 31.40 27.26 5.82
C GLU A 315 30.79 27.95 4.59
N ILE A 316 31.62 28.50 3.72
CA ILE A 316 31.26 29.15 2.46
C ILE A 316 31.74 28.25 1.30
N PRO A 317 30.89 27.90 0.31
CA PRO A 317 31.23 26.98 -0.79
C PRO A 317 32.21 27.50 -1.83
#